data_AF-A0A117EG95-F1
#
_entry.id   AF-A0A117EG95-F1
#
_cell.length_a   1.000
_cell.length_b   1.000
_cell.length_c   1.000
_cell.angle_alpha   90.00
_cell.angle_beta   90.00
_cell.angle_gamma   90.00
#
_symmetry.space_group_name_H-M   'P 1'
#
loop_
_entity.id
_entity.type
_entity.pdbx_description
1 polymer ?
#
loop_
_entity_poly.entity_id
_entity_poly.type
_entity_poly.pdbx_seq_one_letter_code
_entity_poly.pdbx_strand_id
1 'polypeptide(L)' 'MCDPGYGGNVRNGNNPTGAPPHAPLAGKWFSAQFQQLMQNAYPPLS' A
#
# COMPACT_ATOMS: atom_id res chain seq x y z
N MET A 1 4.35 1.69 -10.05
CA MET A 1 4.04 2.34 -8.75
C MET A 1 3.53 1.37 -7.69
N CYS A 2 3.19 0.11 -7.98
CA CYS A 2 2.77 -0.87 -6.98
C CYS A 2 3.88 -1.85 -6.56
N ASP A 3 5.05 -1.79 -7.21
CA ASP A 3 6.21 -2.60 -6.83
C ASP A 3 6.95 -1.93 -5.66
N PRO A 4 7.10 -2.60 -4.50
CA PRO A 4 7.86 -2.09 -3.37
C PRO A 4 9.35 -1.84 -3.67
N GLY A 5 9.94 -2.58 -4.61
CA GLY A 5 11.34 -2.43 -5.03
C GLY A 5 11.58 -1.30 -6.02
N TYR A 6 10.52 -0.65 -6.50
CA TYR A 6 10.65 0.43 -7.49
C TYR A 6 11.12 1.74 -6.83
N GLY A 7 12.28 2.22 -7.27
CA GLY A 7 12.91 3.46 -6.77
C GLY A 7 12.25 4.77 -7.22
N GLY A 8 11.13 4.71 -7.94
CA GLY A 8 10.39 5.91 -8.36
C GLY A 8 10.80 6.48 -9.71
N ASN A 9 10.30 7.68 -9.99
CA ASN A 9 10.63 8.49 -11.16
C ASN A 9 10.41 9.98 -10.86
N VAL A 10 10.64 10.83 -11.86
CA VAL A 10 10.50 12.29 -11.71
C VAL A 10 9.13 12.75 -11.19
N ARG A 11 8.06 11.99 -11.39
CA ARG A 11 6.69 12.38 -10.96
C ARG A 11 6.47 12.20 -9.46
N ASN A 12 7.23 11.31 -8.80
CA ASN A 12 7.20 11.16 -7.34
C ASN A 12 8.52 11.59 -6.69
N GLY A 13 9.34 12.40 -7.38
CA GLY A 13 10.61 12.89 -6.87
C GLY A 13 11.69 11.82 -6.71
N ASN A 14 11.67 10.76 -7.53
CA ASN A 14 12.57 9.60 -7.42
C ASN A 14 12.56 8.96 -6.02
N ASN A 15 11.39 8.93 -5.38
CA ASN A 15 11.20 8.29 -4.08
C ASN A 15 10.74 6.83 -4.25
N PRO A 16 11.02 5.95 -3.27
CA PRO A 16 10.39 4.64 -3.18
C PRO A 16 8.86 4.72 -3.20
N THR A 17 8.19 3.66 -3.66
CA THR A 17 6.73 3.64 -3.82
C THR A 17 5.95 3.67 -2.50
N GLY A 18 6.53 3.13 -1.42
CA GLY A 18 5.79 2.88 -0.17
C GLY A 18 4.69 1.82 -0.33
N ALA A 19 4.70 1.05 -1.42
CA ALA A 19 3.68 0.05 -1.69
C ALA A 19 3.82 -1.16 -0.74
N PRO A 20 2.72 -1.68 -0.18
CA PRO A 20 2.77 -2.92 0.60
C PRO A 20 3.20 -4.10 -0.29
N PRO A 21 4.10 -4.98 0.20
CA PRO A 21 4.53 -6.16 -0.55
C PRO A 21 3.42 -7.20 -0.65
N HIS A 22 3.53 -8.11 -1.63
CA HIS A 22 2.59 -9.22 -1.85
C HIS A 22 1.14 -8.80 -2.12
N ALA A 23 0.94 -7.59 -2.65
CA ALA A 23 -0.37 -7.15 -3.12
C ALA A 23 -0.85 -8.02 -4.30
N PRO A 24 -2.12 -8.48 -4.29
CA PRO A 24 -2.69 -9.22 -5.41
C PRO A 24 -3.02 -8.27 -6.57
N LEU A 25 -3.53 -8.83 -7.67
CA LEU A 25 -4.06 -8.03 -8.78
C LEU A 25 -5.17 -7.07 -8.30
N ALA A 26 -5.26 -5.91 -8.95
CA ALA A 26 -6.25 -4.90 -8.64
C ALA A 26 -7.68 -5.48 -8.61
N GLY A 27 -8.44 -5.13 -7.57
CA GLY A 27 -9.79 -5.65 -7.34
C GLY A 27 -9.86 -7.00 -6.63
N LYS A 28 -8.74 -7.70 -6.42
CA LYS A 28 -8.69 -8.88 -5.56
C LYS A 28 -8.53 -8.48 -4.10
N TRP A 29 -9.05 -9.32 -3.21
CA TRP A 29 -8.97 -9.11 -1.78
C TRP A 29 -7.53 -9.17 -1.27
N PHE A 30 -7.10 -8.15 -0.52
CA PHE A 30 -5.78 -8.09 0.09
C PHE A 30 -5.87 -8.11 1.61
N SER A 31 -5.82 -9.32 2.20
CA SER A 31 -6.05 -9.51 3.63
C SER A 31 -5.09 -8.73 4.53
N ALA A 32 -3.80 -8.67 4.19
CA ALA A 32 -2.81 -7.99 5.03
C ALA A 32 -3.03 -6.47 5.06
N GLN A 33 -3.28 -5.85 3.89
CA GLN A 33 -3.61 -4.43 3.82
C GLN A 33 -4.91 -4.12 4.54
N PHE A 34 -5.93 -4.97 4.42
CA PHE A 34 -7.18 -4.78 5.15
C PHE A 34 -6.97 -4.78 6.68
N GLN A 35 -6.22 -5.74 7.21
CA GLN A 35 -5.90 -5.78 8.64
C GLN A 35 -5.17 -4.51 9.10
N GLN A 36 -4.20 -4.03 8.32
CA GLN A 36 -3.51 -2.77 8.60
C GLN A 36 -4.47 -1.57 8.59
N LEU A 37 -5.42 -1.52 7.65
CA LEU A 37 -6.43 -0.45 7.59
C LEU A 37 -7.36 -0.48 8.79
N MET A 38 -7.80 -1.66 9.22
CA MET A 38 -8.65 -1.82 10.42
C MET A 38 -7.92 -1.38 11.69
N GLN A 39 -6.63 -1.69 11.80
CA GLN A 39 -5.79 -1.30 12.94
C GLN A 39 -5.52 0.21 12.97
N ASN A 40 -5.35 0.83 11.80
CA ASN A 40 -4.98 2.24 11.66
C ASN A 40 -6.19 3.15 11.41
N ALA A 41 -7.41 2.66 11.61
CA ALA A 41 -8.62 3.43 11.43
C ALA A 41 -8.64 4.63 12.39
N TYR A 42 -8.84 5.83 11.84
CA TYR A 42 -8.96 7.06 12.62
C TYR A 42 -10.13 7.91 12.11
N PRO A 43 -11.14 8.24 12.96
CA PRO A 43 -11.27 7.81 14.36
C PRO A 43 -11.37 6.27 14.49
N PRO A 44 -11.05 5.69 15.67
CA PRO A 44 -11.14 4.25 15.89
C PRO A 44 -12.55 3.72 15.62
N LEU A 45 -12.62 2.45 15.20
CA LEU A 45 -13.88 1.75 14.99
C LEU A 45 -14.53 1.41 16.34
N SER A 46 -15.87 1.47 16.38
CA SER A 46 -16.69 1.17 17.56
C SER A 46 -17.09 -0.30 17.66
#